data_AF-A0A0P0Y268-F1
#
_entry.id   AF-A0A0P0Y268-F1
#
_cell.length_a   1.000
_cell.length_b   1.000
_cell.length_c   1.000
_cell.angle_alpha   90.00
_cell.angle_beta   90.00
_cell.angle_gamma   90.00
#
_symmetry.space_group_name_H-M   'P 1'
#
loop_
_entity.id
_entity.type
_entity.pdbx_description
1 polymer ?
#
loop_
_entity_poly.entity_id
_entity_poly.type
_entity_poly.pdbx_seq_one_letter_code
_entity_poly.pdbx_strand_id
1 'polypeptide(L)'
;MEEMRNFVALIEKWNDHSEIGFCSKNVEILFNALYQTNSRICAKAALVQNRIVMDHIAEHWRLMVRAMMTEAEWASSKHIPATMEEGRSASRRVLLPSAAASPASVEAAKVEIGRAIRALRGELQRLVFGDGAGVVPRSCREMFWQTSNVASAFYRDGDGYSPKEMLSVANAVILDPL
;
A
#
# COMPACT_ATOMS: atom_id res chain seq x y z
N MET A 1 13.50 -8.00 -12.23
CA MET A 1 13.81 -6.63 -12.68
C MET A 1 13.27 -6.34 -14.08
N GLU A 2 13.60 -7.13 -15.11
CA GLU A 2 13.05 -6.92 -16.46
C GLU A 2 11.52 -6.95 -16.50
N GLU A 3 10.91 -8.03 -15.98
CA GLU A 3 9.45 -8.17 -15.89
C GLU A 3 8.77 -7.01 -15.12
N MET A 4 9.39 -6.56 -14.03
CA MET A 4 8.90 -5.42 -13.23
C MET A 4 8.92 -4.13 -14.04
N ARG A 5 10.01 -3.85 -14.77
CA ARG A 5 10.11 -2.65 -15.63
C ARG A 5 9.08 -2.68 -16.76
N ASN A 6 8.89 -3.84 -17.40
CA ASN A 6 7.87 -4.00 -18.43
C ASN A 6 6.47 -3.76 -17.86
N PHE A 7 6.18 -4.32 -16.68
CA PHE A 7 4.90 -4.09 -15.99
C PHE A 7 4.67 -2.62 -15.62
N VAL A 8 5.69 -1.92 -15.10
CA VAL A 8 5.62 -0.47 -14.83
C VAL A 8 5.31 0.31 -16.11
N ALA A 9 6.02 0.03 -17.21
CA ALA A 9 5.81 0.71 -18.49
C ALA A 9 4.38 0.52 -19.03
N LEU A 10 3.83 -0.70 -18.91
CA LEU A 10 2.44 -1.00 -19.29
C LEU A 10 1.43 -0.18 -18.47
N ILE A 11 1.66 0.00 -17.17
CA ILE A 11 0.79 0.78 -16.29
C ILE A 11 0.94 2.29 -16.55
N GLU A 12 2.14 2.77 -16.80
CA GLU A 12 2.39 4.18 -17.14
C GLU A 12 1.70 4.57 -18.44
N LYS A 13 1.82 3.72 -19.48
CA LYS A 13 1.08 3.85 -20.74
C LYS A 13 -0.30 3.17 -20.69
N TRP A 14 -1.06 3.34 -19.60
CA TRP A 14 -2.34 2.63 -19.40
C TRP A 14 -3.27 2.56 -20.63
N ASN A 15 -3.48 3.68 -21.35
CA ASN A 15 -4.36 3.72 -22.53
C ASN A 15 -3.67 3.22 -23.81
N ASP A 16 -2.35 3.33 -23.88
CA ASP A 16 -1.50 3.00 -25.05
C ASP A 16 -0.60 1.79 -24.76
N HIS A 17 -1.03 0.90 -23.85
CA HIS A 17 -0.23 -0.20 -23.34
C HIS A 17 0.08 -1.23 -24.43
N SER A 18 -0.75 -1.29 -25.48
CA SER A 18 -0.54 -2.11 -26.66
C SER A 18 0.76 -1.76 -27.41
N GLU A 19 1.28 -0.53 -27.27
CA GLU A 19 2.55 -0.11 -27.88
C GLU A 19 3.78 -0.67 -27.17
N ILE A 20 3.65 -1.14 -25.92
CA ILE A 20 4.80 -1.59 -25.09
C ILE A 20 5.15 -3.06 -25.36
N GLY A 21 4.13 -3.90 -25.54
CA GLY A 21 4.28 -5.36 -25.61
C GLY A 21 4.60 -6.00 -24.25
N PHE A 22 4.45 -7.32 -24.17
CA PHE A 22 4.72 -8.10 -22.95
C PHE A 22 6.06 -8.81 -23.06
N CYS A 23 6.91 -8.70 -22.03
CA CYS A 23 8.20 -9.41 -22.02
C CYS A 23 8.09 -10.88 -21.57
N SER A 24 6.97 -11.27 -20.95
CA SER A 24 6.72 -12.66 -20.54
C SER A 24 5.22 -12.96 -20.41
N LYS A 25 4.88 -14.26 -20.38
CA LYS A 25 3.49 -14.70 -20.19
C LYS A 25 2.94 -14.33 -18.81
N ASN A 26 3.81 -14.30 -17.79
CA ASN A 26 3.41 -13.92 -16.43
C ASN A 26 3.00 -12.45 -16.37
N VAL A 27 3.78 -11.56 -16.99
CA VAL A 27 3.46 -10.13 -17.08
C VAL A 27 2.16 -9.91 -17.86
N GLU A 28 1.96 -10.62 -18.97
CA GLU A 28 0.73 -10.57 -19.76
C GLU A 28 -0.49 -10.97 -18.92
N ILE A 29 -0.44 -12.09 -18.21
CA ILE A 29 -1.54 -12.58 -17.36
C ILE A 29 -1.85 -11.55 -16.27
N LEU A 30 -0.82 -11.09 -15.55
CA LEU A 30 -0.98 -10.17 -14.44
C LEU A 30 -1.57 -8.82 -14.90
N PHE A 31 -1.02 -8.25 -15.98
CA PHE A 31 -1.49 -6.98 -16.52
C PHE A 31 -2.93 -7.07 -17.02
N ASN A 32 -3.27 -8.11 -17.79
CA ASN A 32 -4.63 -8.27 -18.30
C ASN A 32 -5.65 -8.46 -17.17
N ALA A 33 -5.32 -9.27 -16.16
CA ALA A 33 -6.20 -9.45 -15.00
C ALA A 33 -6.44 -8.12 -14.26
N LEU A 34 -5.38 -7.33 -14.07
CA LEU A 34 -5.44 -6.02 -13.44
C LEU A 34 -6.28 -5.05 -14.28
N TYR A 35 -5.98 -4.91 -15.56
CA TYR A 35 -6.64 -3.97 -16.47
C TYR A 35 -8.14 -4.27 -16.58
N GLN A 36 -8.51 -5.54 -16.76
CA GLN A 36 -9.91 -5.96 -16.85
C GLN A 36 -10.66 -5.74 -15.54
N THR A 37 -10.04 -6.04 -14.39
CA THR A 37 -10.66 -5.82 -13.08
C THR A 37 -10.93 -4.33 -12.85
N ASN A 38 -9.95 -3.47 -13.15
CA ASN A 38 -10.11 -2.02 -13.02
C ASN A 38 -11.11 -1.45 -14.03
N SER A 39 -11.18 -1.99 -15.23
CA SER A 39 -12.23 -1.66 -16.22
C SER A 39 -13.62 -1.96 -15.69
N ARG A 40 -13.81 -3.14 -15.06
CA ARG A 40 -15.08 -3.50 -14.42
C ARG A 40 -15.43 -2.61 -13.24
N ILE A 41 -14.44 -2.25 -12.41
CA ILE A 41 -14.62 -1.30 -11.30
C ILE A 41 -15.03 0.08 -11.83
N CYS A 42 -14.32 0.59 -12.85
CA CYS A 42 -14.63 1.87 -13.47
C CYS A 42 -16.04 1.90 -14.06
N ALA A 43 -16.46 0.83 -14.73
CA ALA A 43 -17.82 0.72 -15.28
C ALA A 43 -18.89 0.81 -14.16
N LYS A 44 -18.68 0.13 -13.03
CA LYS A 44 -19.58 0.23 -11.87
C LYS A 44 -19.56 1.62 -11.23
N ALA A 45 -18.38 2.20 -11.09
CA ALA A 45 -18.22 3.54 -10.51
C ALA A 45 -18.88 4.62 -11.38
N ALA A 46 -18.81 4.49 -12.70
CA ALA A 46 -19.43 5.42 -13.64
C ALA A 46 -20.96 5.48 -13.48
N LEU A 47 -21.61 4.35 -13.16
CA LEU A 47 -23.06 4.31 -12.88
C LEU A 47 -23.45 5.10 -11.63
N VAL A 48 -22.57 5.19 -10.64
CA VAL A 48 -22.83 5.88 -9.35
C VAL A 48 -22.38 7.34 -9.40
N GLN A 49 -21.24 7.61 -10.04
CA GLN A 49 -20.61 8.93 -10.06
C GLN A 49 -21.02 9.78 -11.26
N ASN A 50 -21.74 9.21 -12.23
CA ASN A 50 -22.13 9.83 -13.49
C ASN A 50 -20.95 10.45 -14.26
N ARG A 51 -19.77 9.83 -14.15
CA ARG A 51 -18.54 10.22 -14.85
C ARG A 51 -17.59 9.03 -14.96
N ILE A 52 -16.76 9.01 -15.99
CA ILE A 52 -15.70 8.00 -16.13
C ILE A 52 -14.58 8.35 -15.14
N VAL A 53 -14.11 7.35 -14.38
CA VAL A 53 -13.09 7.52 -13.34
C VAL A 53 -11.79 6.78 -13.64
N MET A 54 -11.63 6.29 -14.88
CA MET A 54 -10.47 5.47 -15.27
C MET A 54 -9.15 6.22 -15.06
N ASP A 55 -9.11 7.53 -15.35
CA ASP A 55 -7.90 8.33 -15.16
C ASP A 55 -7.45 8.37 -13.69
N HIS A 56 -8.39 8.47 -12.75
CA HIS A 56 -8.07 8.42 -11.31
C HIS A 56 -7.57 7.04 -10.89
N ILE A 57 -8.17 5.98 -11.44
CA ILE A 57 -7.74 4.59 -11.16
C ILE A 57 -6.34 4.35 -11.73
N ALA A 58 -6.11 4.70 -12.99
CA ALA A 58 -4.81 4.57 -13.64
C ALA A 58 -3.73 5.38 -12.90
N GLU A 59 -4.04 6.60 -12.47
CA GLU A 59 -3.09 7.41 -11.70
C GLU A 59 -2.71 6.78 -10.36
N HIS A 60 -3.68 6.22 -9.64
CA HIS A 60 -3.40 5.47 -8.41
C HIS A 60 -2.47 4.28 -8.66
N TRP A 61 -2.71 3.52 -9.73
CA TRP A 61 -1.84 2.41 -10.12
C TRP A 61 -0.43 2.89 -10.48
N ARG A 62 -0.29 3.99 -11.23
CA ARG A 62 1.02 4.58 -11.57
C ARG A 62 1.82 4.92 -10.31
N LEU A 63 1.18 5.59 -9.35
CA LEU A 63 1.83 5.93 -8.07
C LEU A 63 2.30 4.67 -7.32
N MET A 64 1.44 3.65 -7.25
CA MET A 64 1.76 2.41 -6.53
C MET A 64 2.90 1.64 -7.19
N VAL A 65 2.87 1.43 -8.51
CA VAL A 65 3.92 0.66 -9.19
C VAL A 65 5.26 1.39 -9.22
N ARG A 66 5.26 2.73 -9.25
CA ARG A 66 6.49 3.54 -9.10
C ARG A 66 7.12 3.38 -7.71
N ALA A 67 6.30 3.41 -6.67
CA ALA A 67 6.76 3.18 -5.30
C ALA A 67 7.36 1.76 -5.16
N MET A 68 6.65 0.74 -5.63
CA MET A 68 7.13 -0.65 -5.61
C MET A 68 8.41 -0.85 -6.42
N MET A 69 8.53 -0.20 -7.59
CA MET A 69 9.74 -0.24 -8.41
C MET A 69 10.92 0.42 -7.67
N THR A 70 10.68 1.56 -7.02
CA THR A 70 11.69 2.25 -6.21
C THR A 70 12.17 1.37 -5.05
N GLU A 71 11.25 0.72 -4.33
CA GLU A 71 11.60 -0.22 -3.26
C GLU A 71 12.39 -1.43 -3.77
N ALA A 72 12.02 -1.99 -4.93
CA ALA A 72 12.74 -3.10 -5.54
C ALA A 72 14.17 -2.69 -5.96
N GLU A 73 14.34 -1.48 -6.50
CA GLU A 73 15.66 -0.93 -6.84
C GLU A 73 16.52 -0.70 -5.59
N TRP A 74 15.95 -0.15 -4.53
CA TRP A 74 16.63 0.01 -3.25
C TRP A 74 17.05 -1.34 -2.66
N ALA A 75 16.15 -2.33 -2.66
CA ALA A 75 16.46 -3.67 -2.20
C ALA A 75 17.60 -4.31 -3.02
N SER A 76 17.57 -4.15 -4.36
CA SER A 76 18.60 -4.69 -5.25
C SER A 76 19.98 -4.05 -5.05
N SER A 77 20.02 -2.75 -4.76
CA SER A 77 21.24 -1.97 -4.52
C SER A 77 21.67 -1.97 -3.05
N LYS A 78 20.89 -2.58 -2.16
CA LYS A 78 21.03 -2.50 -0.70
C LYS A 78 21.04 -1.04 -0.20
N HIS A 79 20.38 -0.15 -0.94
CA HIS A 79 20.21 1.24 -0.56
C HIS A 79 19.23 1.36 0.60
N ILE A 80 19.55 2.24 1.56
CA ILE A 80 18.69 2.56 2.69
C ILE A 80 18.35 4.05 2.61
N PRO A 81 17.07 4.40 2.39
CA PRO A 81 16.62 5.78 2.17
C PRO A 81 16.97 6.74 3.31
N ALA A 82 17.15 8.02 2.96
CA ALA A 82 17.38 9.10 3.92
C ALA A 82 16.17 9.37 4.84
N THR A 83 14.95 9.04 4.43
CA THR A 83 13.78 9.15 5.34
C THR A 83 13.82 8.13 6.48
N MET A 84 14.59 7.05 6.33
CA MET A 84 14.90 6.11 7.42
C MET A 84 16.14 6.56 8.23
N GLU A 85 16.73 7.71 7.88
CA GLU A 85 17.96 8.23 8.49
C GLU A 85 17.74 8.78 9.90
N GLU A 86 16.50 9.05 10.31
CA GLU A 86 16.16 9.30 11.72
C GLU A 86 16.51 8.08 12.59
N GLY A 87 16.22 6.87 12.11
CA GLY A 87 16.70 5.63 12.73
C GLY A 87 18.22 5.43 12.61
N ARG A 88 18.81 5.92 11.52
CA ARG A 88 20.28 5.90 11.32
C ARG A 88 21.00 6.89 12.25
N SER A 89 20.38 7.96 12.71
CA SER A 89 20.98 8.90 13.66
C SER A 89 21.22 8.26 15.04
N ALA A 90 20.37 7.29 15.43
CA ALA A 90 20.64 6.43 16.58
C ALA A 90 21.79 5.44 16.31
N SER A 91 21.89 4.94 15.08
CA SER A 91 22.94 3.99 14.66
C SER A 91 24.32 4.66 14.44
N ARG A 92 24.35 5.92 14.00
CA ARG A 92 25.59 6.67 13.71
C ARG A 92 26.38 7.06 14.97
N ARG A 93 25.76 7.02 16.16
CA ARG A 93 26.48 7.17 17.44
C ARG A 93 27.28 5.92 17.83
N VAL A 94 27.10 4.79 17.16
CA VAL A 94 27.80 3.54 17.42
C VAL A 94 28.57 3.16 16.17
N LEU A 95 29.87 3.48 16.14
CA LEU A 95 30.77 3.14 15.05
C LEU A 95 30.66 1.66 14.68
N LEU A 96 30.24 1.35 13.44
CA LEU A 96 30.86 0.36 12.53
C LEU A 96 29.99 0.19 11.27
N PRO A 97 30.59 0.15 10.06
CA PRO A 97 29.87 -0.23 8.84
C PRO A 97 29.43 -1.70 8.95
N SER A 98 28.23 -2.02 8.46
CA SER A 98 27.76 -3.38 8.17
C SER A 98 27.23 -4.27 9.32
N ALA A 99 27.09 -3.79 10.56
CA ALA A 99 26.48 -4.59 11.62
C ALA A 99 24.95 -4.55 11.54
N ALA A 100 24.29 -5.72 11.50
CA ALA A 100 22.84 -5.85 11.62
C ALA A 100 22.33 -4.97 12.77
N ALA A 101 21.21 -4.26 12.55
CA ALA A 101 20.61 -3.39 13.55
C ALA A 101 20.52 -4.15 14.89
N SER A 102 21.10 -3.58 15.95
CA SER A 102 21.08 -4.23 17.26
C SER A 102 19.62 -4.42 17.69
N PRO A 103 19.27 -5.52 18.40
CA PRO A 103 17.90 -5.73 18.87
C PRO A 103 17.34 -4.50 19.61
N ALA A 104 18.16 -3.81 20.39
CA ALA A 104 17.77 -2.58 21.07
C ALA A 104 17.40 -1.43 20.11
N SER A 105 18.15 -1.25 19.00
CA SER A 105 17.83 -0.24 17.99
C SER A 105 16.54 -0.57 17.22
N VAL A 106 16.30 -1.86 16.95
CA VAL A 106 15.07 -2.33 16.30
C VAL A 106 13.86 -2.08 17.21
N GLU A 107 13.96 -2.41 18.50
CA GLU A 107 12.87 -2.17 19.45
C GLU A 107 12.60 -0.67 19.66
N ALA A 108 13.64 0.17 19.73
CA ALA A 108 13.47 1.61 19.80
C ALA A 108 12.73 2.16 18.57
N ALA A 109 13.11 1.72 17.37
CA ALA A 109 12.44 2.09 16.13
C ALA A 109 10.98 1.63 16.10
N LYS A 110 10.68 0.40 16.53
CA LYS A 110 9.29 -0.09 16.66
C LYS A 110 8.46 0.78 17.61
N VAL A 111 9.03 1.19 18.74
CA VAL A 111 8.35 2.07 19.71
C VAL A 111 8.05 3.44 19.09
N GLU A 112 9.01 4.03 18.39
CA GLU A 112 8.86 5.32 17.73
C GLU A 112 7.81 5.28 16.60
N ILE A 113 7.93 4.32 15.69
CA ILE A 113 6.94 4.06 14.64
C ILE A 113 5.56 3.82 15.24
N GLY A 114 5.47 3.03 16.32
CA GLY A 114 4.22 2.79 17.03
C GLY A 114 3.60 4.06 17.63
N ARG A 115 4.42 5.01 18.12
CA ARG A 115 3.93 6.33 18.58
C ARG A 115 3.41 7.16 17.42
N ALA A 116 4.14 7.22 16.31
CA ALA A 116 3.72 7.93 15.11
C ALA A 116 2.41 7.37 14.54
N ILE A 117 2.28 6.05 14.43
CA ILE A 117 1.05 5.37 13.98
C ILE A 117 -0.13 5.73 14.91
N ARG A 118 0.06 5.70 16.23
CA ARG A 118 -0.99 6.08 17.19
C ARG A 118 -1.41 7.54 17.02
N ALA A 119 -0.46 8.46 16.82
CA ALA A 119 -0.74 9.87 16.61
C ALA A 119 -1.53 10.10 15.31
N LEU A 120 -1.06 9.53 14.19
CA LEU A 120 -1.70 9.60 12.88
C LEU A 120 -3.11 8.99 12.89
N ARG A 121 -3.29 7.86 13.59
CA ARG A 121 -4.61 7.25 13.76
C ARG A 121 -5.58 8.17 14.50
N GLY A 122 -5.11 8.87 15.53
CA GLY A 122 -5.91 9.86 16.25
C GLY A 122 -6.31 11.05 15.38
N GLU A 123 -5.39 11.55 14.55
CA GLU A 123 -5.68 12.60 13.57
C GLU A 123 -6.69 12.13 12.52
N LEU A 124 -6.49 10.94 11.95
CA LEU A 124 -7.40 10.33 11.00
C LEU A 124 -8.81 10.18 11.59
N GLN A 125 -8.93 9.75 12.84
CA GLN A 125 -10.22 9.64 13.52
C GLN A 125 -10.92 11.01 13.58
N ARG A 126 -10.20 12.09 13.90
CA ARG A 126 -10.76 13.45 13.88
C ARG A 126 -11.21 13.87 12.48
N LEU A 127 -10.46 13.52 11.44
CA LEU A 127 -10.82 13.85 10.06
C LEU A 127 -12.05 13.06 9.57
N VAL A 128 -12.19 11.80 9.97
CA VAL A 128 -13.32 10.95 9.58
C VAL A 128 -14.62 11.41 10.25
N PHE A 129 -14.57 11.64 11.56
CA PHE A 129 -15.75 11.91 12.39
C PHE A 129 -15.99 13.38 12.73
N GLY A 130 -15.06 14.28 12.40
CA GLY A 130 -15.18 15.71 12.67
C GLY A 130 -16.20 16.40 11.76
N ASP A 131 -16.88 17.41 12.31
CA ASP A 131 -17.93 18.18 11.64
C ASP A 131 -17.41 19.07 10.48
N GLY A 132 -16.07 19.21 10.35
CA GLY A 132 -15.39 20.00 9.32
C GLY A 132 -14.86 19.21 8.12
N ALA A 133 -15.25 17.94 7.95
CA ALA A 133 -14.71 17.05 6.91
C ALA A 133 -15.26 17.33 5.50
N GLY A 134 -15.31 18.62 5.14
CA GLY A 134 -15.92 19.22 3.97
C GLY A 134 -15.59 18.53 2.65
N VAL A 135 -16.54 18.65 1.72
CA VAL A 135 -16.56 18.07 0.36
C VAL A 135 -16.71 16.55 0.29
N VAL A 136 -16.15 15.76 1.20
CA VAL A 136 -16.18 14.29 1.11
C VAL A 136 -17.44 13.70 1.77
N PRO A 137 -18.26 12.88 1.08
CA PRO A 137 -19.42 12.24 1.68
C PRO A 137 -19.08 11.38 2.89
N ARG A 138 -19.95 11.38 3.91
CA ARG A 138 -19.76 10.61 5.15
C ARG A 138 -19.51 9.12 4.89
N SER A 139 -20.27 8.51 3.99
CA SER A 139 -20.10 7.10 3.60
C SER A 139 -18.70 6.81 3.04
N CYS A 140 -18.11 7.73 2.28
CA CYS A 140 -16.74 7.59 1.77
C CYS A 140 -15.71 7.66 2.91
N ARG A 141 -15.91 8.57 3.89
CA ARG A 141 -15.02 8.67 5.05
C ARG A 141 -15.11 7.43 5.95
N GLU A 142 -16.32 6.94 6.18
CA GLU A 142 -16.56 5.71 6.94
C GLU A 142 -15.93 4.49 6.24
N MET A 143 -16.08 4.38 4.92
CA MET A 143 -15.42 3.32 4.15
C MET A 143 -13.90 3.36 4.32
N PHE A 144 -13.27 4.53 4.19
CA PHE A 144 -11.84 4.69 4.42
C PHE A 144 -11.41 4.28 5.84
N TRP A 145 -12.20 4.68 6.85
CA TRP A 145 -11.96 4.31 8.24
C TRP A 145 -12.02 2.79 8.44
N GLN A 146 -13.01 2.12 7.86
CA GLN A 146 -13.13 0.67 7.96
C GLN A 146 -11.96 -0.04 7.28
N THR A 147 -11.54 0.40 6.09
CA THR A 147 -10.35 -0.15 5.43
C THR A 147 -9.09 0.02 6.28
N SER A 148 -8.92 1.19 6.92
CA SER A 148 -7.81 1.44 7.85
C SER A 148 -7.85 0.52 9.09
N ASN A 149 -9.06 0.23 9.60
CA ASN A 149 -9.24 -0.71 10.71
C ASN A 149 -8.87 -2.14 10.33
N VAL A 150 -9.32 -2.59 9.16
CA VAL A 150 -8.94 -3.90 8.62
C VAL A 150 -7.43 -3.98 8.48
N ALA A 151 -6.78 -3.02 7.81
CA ALA A 151 -5.33 -2.98 7.70
C ALA A 151 -4.64 -3.03 9.08
N SER A 152 -5.09 -2.22 10.04
CA SER A 152 -4.55 -2.22 11.40
C SER A 152 -4.71 -3.57 12.11
N ALA A 153 -5.77 -4.34 11.81
CA ALA A 153 -5.96 -5.68 12.34
C ALA A 153 -4.99 -6.69 11.68
N PHE A 154 -4.80 -6.61 10.35
CA PHE A 154 -3.87 -7.47 9.62
C PHE A 154 -2.42 -7.30 10.06
N TYR A 155 -1.97 -6.06 10.32
CA TYR A 155 -0.59 -5.74 10.66
C TYR A 155 -0.32 -5.64 12.17
N ARG A 156 -1.24 -6.10 13.02
CA ARG A 156 -1.09 -5.96 14.48
C ARG A 156 0.08 -6.76 15.03
N ASP A 157 0.15 -8.04 14.67
CA ASP A 157 1.03 -9.03 15.29
C ASP A 157 2.02 -9.65 14.29
N GLY A 158 2.07 -9.14 13.06
CA GLY A 158 2.92 -9.68 12.01
C GLY A 158 3.02 -8.81 10.76
N ASP A 159 3.66 -9.36 9.75
CA ASP A 159 3.90 -8.72 8.45
C ASP A 159 2.64 -8.63 7.55
N GLY A 160 1.47 -9.06 8.05
CA GLY A 160 0.22 -9.14 7.29
C GLY A 160 0.17 -10.24 6.23
N TYR A 161 1.30 -10.88 5.89
CA TYR A 161 1.40 -11.95 4.90
C TYR A 161 1.29 -13.35 5.50
N SER A 162 1.53 -13.49 6.81
CA SER A 162 1.47 -14.76 7.55
C SER A 162 0.22 -14.85 8.46
N PRO A 163 -0.98 -15.15 7.92
CA PRO A 163 -2.25 -14.74 8.53
C PRO A 163 -2.90 -15.85 9.34
N LYS A 164 -2.15 -16.73 10.01
CA LYS A 164 -2.73 -17.92 10.67
C LYS A 164 -3.88 -17.55 11.62
N GLU A 165 -3.73 -16.46 12.37
CA GLU A 165 -4.77 -15.93 13.26
C GLU A 165 -5.86 -15.20 12.47
N MET A 166 -5.49 -14.40 11.47
CA MET A 166 -6.44 -13.64 10.66
C MET A 166 -7.40 -14.51 9.85
N LEU A 167 -6.96 -15.70 9.41
CA LEU A 167 -7.84 -16.66 8.75
C LEU A 167 -8.98 -17.12 9.68
N SER A 168 -8.69 -17.35 10.97
CA SER A 168 -9.73 -17.69 11.94
C SER A 168 -10.71 -16.55 12.17
N VAL A 169 -10.22 -15.31 12.27
CA VAL A 169 -11.06 -14.11 12.40
C VAL A 169 -11.94 -13.93 11.16
N ALA A 170 -11.38 -14.08 9.96
CA ALA A 170 -12.13 -13.97 8.72
C ALA A 170 -13.21 -15.07 8.60
N ASN A 171 -12.87 -16.32 8.97
CA ASN A 171 -13.82 -17.42 8.97
C ASN A 171 -14.97 -17.19 9.96
N ALA A 172 -14.70 -16.68 11.16
CA ALA A 172 -15.75 -16.36 12.13
C ALA A 172 -16.71 -15.29 11.57
N VAL A 173 -16.22 -14.30 10.81
CA VAL A 173 -17.08 -13.26 10.22
C VAL A 173 -17.86 -13.76 8.99
N ILE A 174 -17.26 -14.61 8.15
CA ILE A 174 -17.83 -15.01 6.86
C ILE A 174 -18.66 -16.30 6.96
N LEU A 175 -18.19 -17.29 7.72
CA LEU A 175 -18.75 -18.64 7.78
C LEU A 175 -19.63 -18.87 9.01
N ASP A 176 -19.41 -18.13 10.10
CA ASP A 176 -20.14 -18.27 11.37
C ASP A 176 -20.65 -16.91 11.91
N PRO A 177 -21.47 -16.17 11.13
CA PRO A 177 -22.02 -14.91 11.60
C PRO A 177 -22.96 -15.16 12.80
N LEU A 178 -22.84 -14.31 13.83
CA LEU A 178 -23.68 -14.32 15.05
C LEU A 178 -25.18 -14.27 14.78
#